data_AF-A0AAW2G3G0-F1
#
_entry.id   AF-A0AAW2G3G0-F1
#
_cell.length_a   1.000
_cell.length_b   1.000
_cell.length_c   1.000
_cell.angle_alpha   90.00
_cell.angle_beta   90.00
_cell.angle_gamma   90.00
#
_symmetry.space_group_name_H-M   'P 1'
#
loop_
_entity.id
_entity.type
_entity.pdbx_description
1 polymer ?
#
loop_
_entity_poly.entity_id
_entity_poly.type
_entity_poly.pdbx_seq_one_letter_code
_entity_poly.pdbx_strand_id
1 'polypeptide(L)'
;MCSMLPTLEENSLFPFNPSLDDEIKRLFDLTLNTRPMPNVEEIMEEFRHNGRDFEYCPDVNADVSRQITSRRKKNKKPLPTECVFCKNNGEEETYYRKHLLKDIEGRVRCPVLRAYTCPICGACGDDAHTVKHCPKGPYNPNSISTANAFKLLRNATGKRQSK
;
A
#
# COMPACT_ATOMS: atom_id res chain seq x y z
N MET A 1 7.42 -60.13 15.98
CA MET A 1 7.45 -58.72 16.41
C MET A 1 7.30 -57.87 15.16
N CYS A 2 6.13 -57.29 14.93
CA CYS A 2 5.96 -56.22 13.94
C CYS A 2 4.87 -55.29 14.48
N SER A 3 5.31 -54.26 15.19
CA SER A 3 4.47 -53.23 15.80
C SER A 3 3.99 -52.27 14.71
N MET A 4 2.68 -52.22 14.50
CA MET A 4 2.02 -51.23 13.64
C MET A 4 2.30 -49.82 14.19
N LEU A 5 2.87 -48.94 13.38
CA LEU A 5 2.99 -47.51 13.67
C LEU A 5 1.60 -46.85 13.58
N PRO A 6 1.23 -45.94 14.52
CA PRO A 6 -0.05 -45.24 14.46
C PRO A 6 -0.05 -44.23 13.30
N THR A 7 -1.08 -44.28 12.47
CA THR A 7 -1.36 -43.28 11.43
C THR A 7 -1.69 -41.96 12.11
N LEU A 8 -0.80 -40.98 12.02
CA LEU A 8 -1.10 -39.60 12.38
C LEU A 8 -2.19 -39.09 11.43
N GLU A 9 -3.35 -38.74 11.99
CA GLU A 9 -4.42 -38.05 11.29
C GLU A 9 -3.89 -36.69 10.78
N GLU A 10 -3.65 -36.62 9.48
CA GLU A 10 -3.56 -35.36 8.75
C GLU A 10 -4.81 -34.54 9.09
N ASN A 11 -4.63 -33.32 9.61
CA ASN A 11 -5.64 -32.31 9.97
C ASN A 11 -5.80 -32.00 11.47
N SER A 12 -5.09 -32.67 12.38
CA SER A 12 -5.07 -32.25 13.80
C SER A 12 -4.29 -30.95 14.08
N LEU A 13 -3.37 -30.57 13.18
CA LEU A 13 -2.50 -29.39 13.34
C LEU A 13 -3.12 -28.07 12.85
N PHE A 14 -4.18 -28.12 12.03
CA PHE A 14 -4.81 -26.93 11.46
C PHE A 14 -6.35 -27.05 11.49
N PRO A 15 -6.98 -26.94 12.66
CA PRO A 15 -8.43 -27.13 12.82
C PRO A 15 -9.30 -26.10 12.08
N PHE A 16 -8.69 -25.06 11.50
CA PHE A 16 -9.36 -24.02 10.70
C PHE A 16 -8.93 -24.02 9.23
N ASN A 17 -8.13 -24.98 8.78
CA ASN A 17 -7.78 -25.09 7.37
C ASN A 17 -8.69 -26.16 6.75
N PRO A 18 -9.83 -25.77 6.13
CA PRO A 18 -10.71 -26.73 5.48
C PRO A 18 -9.93 -27.50 4.42
N SER A 19 -10.22 -28.79 4.26
CA SER A 19 -9.57 -29.59 3.22
C SER A 19 -9.84 -28.97 1.84
N LEU A 20 -8.93 -29.18 0.89
CA LEU A 20 -9.17 -28.81 -0.52
C LEU A 20 -10.50 -29.38 -1.02
N ASP A 21 -10.90 -30.56 -0.54
CA ASP A 21 -12.19 -31.17 -0.87
C ASP A 21 -13.38 -30.38 -0.31
N ASP A 22 -13.26 -29.81 0.88
CA ASP A 22 -14.31 -28.98 1.50
C ASP A 22 -14.47 -27.65 0.75
N GLU A 23 -13.36 -27.08 0.30
CA GLU A 23 -13.36 -25.85 -0.49
C GLU A 23 -13.91 -26.08 -1.90
N ILE A 24 -13.58 -27.21 -2.54
CA ILE A 24 -14.19 -27.64 -3.81
C ILE A 24 -15.70 -27.84 -3.63
N LYS A 25 -16.14 -28.52 -2.57
CA LYS A 25 -17.56 -28.71 -2.31
C LYS A 25 -18.31 -27.38 -2.10
N ARG A 26 -17.74 -26.44 -1.33
CA ARG A 26 -18.28 -25.08 -1.15
C ARG A 26 -18.35 -24.29 -2.45
N LEU A 27 -17.33 -24.39 -3.30
CA LEU A 27 -17.24 -23.61 -4.55
C LEU A 27 -18.19 -24.14 -5.63
N PHE A 28 -18.47 -25.45 -5.64
CA PHE A 28 -19.25 -26.10 -6.70
C PHE A 28 -20.67 -26.53 -6.28
N ASP A 29 -21.06 -26.42 -5.01
CA ASP A 29 -22.46 -26.57 -4.56
C ASP A 29 -23.31 -25.33 -4.93
N LEU A 30 -23.57 -25.19 -6.23
CA LEU A 30 -24.43 -24.15 -6.83
C LEU A 30 -25.94 -24.36 -6.58
N THR A 31 -26.35 -25.37 -5.80
CA THR A 31 -27.75 -25.81 -5.71
C THR A 31 -28.54 -25.26 -4.52
N LEU A 32 -27.96 -24.43 -3.63
CA LEU A 32 -28.71 -23.84 -2.48
C LEU A 32 -28.63 -22.32 -2.34
N ASN A 33 -27.99 -21.60 -3.26
CA ASN A 33 -27.88 -20.14 -3.14
C ASN A 33 -29.05 -19.41 -3.83
N THR A 34 -30.29 -19.77 -3.50
CA THR A 34 -31.41 -18.82 -3.60
C THR A 34 -31.27 -17.81 -2.46
N ARG A 35 -30.23 -16.97 -2.51
CA ARG A 35 -30.25 -15.75 -1.70
C ARG A 35 -31.37 -14.89 -2.29
N PRO A 36 -32.38 -14.49 -1.51
CA PRO A 36 -33.38 -13.56 -2.01
C PRO A 36 -32.65 -12.32 -2.54
N MET A 37 -33.09 -11.82 -3.69
CA MET A 37 -32.55 -10.59 -4.25
C MET A 37 -32.63 -9.49 -3.18
N PRO A 38 -31.53 -8.77 -2.92
CA PRO A 38 -31.53 -7.75 -1.87
C PRO A 38 -32.60 -6.71 -2.16
N ASN A 39 -33.28 -6.27 -1.10
CA ASN A 39 -34.35 -5.28 -1.18
C ASN A 39 -33.79 -3.96 -1.71
N VAL A 40 -34.56 -3.23 -2.53
CA VAL A 40 -34.19 -1.90 -3.04
C VAL A 40 -33.79 -0.96 -1.90
N GLU A 41 -34.43 -1.06 -0.74
CA GLU A 41 -34.06 -0.25 0.43
C GLU A 41 -32.66 -0.58 0.96
N GLU A 42 -32.28 -1.85 0.97
CA GLU A 42 -30.97 -2.34 1.43
C GLU A 42 -29.86 -1.95 0.43
N ILE A 43 -30.16 -2.02 -0.86
CA ILE A 43 -29.28 -1.53 -1.94
C ILE A 43 -29.12 -0.01 -1.83
N MET A 44 -30.21 0.74 -1.62
CA MET A 44 -30.15 2.20 -1.48
C MET A 44 -29.46 2.62 -0.17
N GLU A 45 -29.54 1.82 0.89
CA GLU A 45 -28.82 2.05 2.13
C GLU A 45 -27.32 1.78 1.98
N GLU A 46 -26.93 0.72 1.26
CA GLU A 46 -25.55 0.46 0.86
C GLU A 46 -25.00 1.58 -0.06
N PHE A 47 -25.78 2.05 -1.03
CA PHE A 47 -25.42 3.21 -1.84
C PHE A 47 -25.32 4.51 -1.03
N ARG A 48 -26.15 4.72 0.00
CA ARG A 48 -26.01 5.89 0.90
C ARG A 48 -24.78 5.81 1.81
N HIS A 49 -24.35 4.59 2.16
CA HIS A 49 -23.14 4.36 2.95
C HIS A 49 -21.86 4.40 2.10
N ASN A 50 -21.93 3.97 0.84
CA ASN A 50 -20.82 3.98 -0.12
C ASN A 50 -20.71 5.29 -0.92
N GLY A 51 -21.84 5.96 -1.14
CA GLY A 51 -22.02 7.20 -1.89
C GLY A 51 -21.77 8.46 -1.06
N ARG A 52 -20.58 8.55 -0.46
CA ARG A 52 -19.94 9.86 -0.22
C ARG A 52 -19.47 10.39 -1.59
N ASP A 53 -20.43 10.60 -2.47
CA ASP A 53 -20.18 11.11 -3.81
C ASP A 53 -19.76 12.56 -3.68
N PHE A 54 -18.48 12.81 -3.92
CA PHE A 54 -18.00 14.15 -4.20
C PHE A 54 -18.61 14.50 -5.55
N GLU A 55 -19.53 15.47 -5.59
CA GLU A 55 -20.13 15.97 -6.84
C GLU A 55 -19.05 16.06 -7.93
N TYR A 56 -19.27 15.34 -9.03
CA TYR A 56 -18.45 15.46 -10.21
C TYR A 56 -18.75 16.82 -10.84
N CYS A 57 -17.99 17.84 -10.43
CA CYS A 57 -17.93 19.10 -11.15
C CYS A 57 -17.03 18.89 -12.37
N PRO A 58 -17.55 18.96 -13.61
CA PRO A 58 -16.69 19.02 -14.78
C PRO A 58 -16.05 20.41 -14.77
N ASP A 59 -14.79 20.49 -14.33
CA ASP A 59 -14.01 21.73 -14.34
C ASP A 59 -13.85 22.22 -15.79
N VAL A 60 -14.74 23.12 -16.22
CA VAL A 60 -14.45 24.03 -17.32
C VAL A 60 -13.79 25.28 -16.75
N ASN A 61 -12.51 25.42 -17.11
CA ASN A 61 -11.63 26.57 -16.97
C ASN A 61 -10.69 26.52 -15.75
N ALA A 62 -9.46 26.16 -16.07
CA ALA A 62 -8.28 26.39 -15.27
C ALA A 62 -8.08 27.89 -15.03
N ASP A 63 -7.63 28.20 -13.82
CA ASP A 63 -7.14 29.50 -13.35
C ASP A 63 -8.19 30.42 -12.74
N VAL A 64 -8.41 30.27 -11.42
CA VAL A 64 -8.43 31.36 -10.41
C VAL A 64 -8.92 30.83 -9.05
N SER A 65 -8.19 31.22 -8.00
CA SER A 65 -8.57 31.23 -6.58
C SER A 65 -8.71 29.89 -5.82
N ARG A 66 -7.56 29.54 -5.22
CA ARG A 66 -7.49 29.09 -3.83
C ARG A 66 -8.31 30.03 -2.94
N GLN A 67 -9.37 29.55 -2.29
CA GLN A 67 -9.60 29.72 -0.85
C GLN A 67 -10.97 29.18 -0.37
N ILE A 68 -10.91 28.40 0.72
CA ILE A 68 -11.97 28.17 1.71
C ILE A 68 -13.12 27.23 1.28
N THR A 69 -12.83 25.94 1.19
CA THR A 69 -13.68 24.96 1.88
C THR A 69 -12.80 24.14 2.81
N SER A 70 -13.24 23.97 4.06
CA SER A 70 -12.53 23.23 5.11
C SER A 70 -12.41 21.76 4.72
N ARG A 71 -11.48 21.44 3.82
CA ARG A 71 -11.14 20.07 3.45
C ARG A 71 -10.74 19.36 4.73
N ARG A 72 -11.56 18.37 5.11
CA ARG A 72 -11.29 17.25 6.02
C ARG A 72 -10.07 17.47 6.89
N LYS A 73 -10.28 17.55 8.21
CA LYS A 73 -9.27 17.26 9.23
C LYS A 73 -8.56 15.98 8.79
N LYS A 74 -7.43 16.13 8.07
CA LYS A 74 -6.58 15.01 7.70
C LYS A 74 -6.26 14.39 9.04
N ASN A 75 -6.65 13.14 9.26
CA ASN A 75 -6.17 12.37 10.39
C ASN A 75 -4.64 12.49 10.31
N LYS A 76 -4.06 13.40 11.08
CA LYS A 76 -2.62 13.57 11.16
C LYS A 76 -2.19 12.27 11.82
N LYS A 77 -1.72 11.32 11.02
CA LYS A 77 -1.07 10.12 11.55
C LYS A 77 -0.10 10.63 12.61
N PRO A 78 -0.13 10.08 13.84
CA PRO A 78 0.75 10.55 14.90
C PRO A 78 2.17 10.53 14.35
N LEU A 79 2.92 11.62 14.61
CA LEU A 79 4.30 11.73 14.18
C LEU A 79 5.05 10.50 14.69
N PRO A 80 5.89 9.84 13.86
CA PRO A 80 6.66 8.69 14.29
C PRO A 80 7.44 9.04 15.56
N THR A 81 7.30 8.22 16.60
CA THR A 81 8.00 8.39 17.87
C THR A 81 9.35 7.66 17.90
N GLU A 82 9.62 6.84 16.89
CA GLU A 82 10.78 5.96 16.82
C GLU A 82 11.34 5.87 15.40
N CYS A 83 12.61 5.48 15.29
CA CYS A 83 13.29 5.31 14.01
C CYS A 83 12.88 4.00 13.34
N VAL A 84 11.98 4.10 12.37
CA VAL A 84 11.50 2.97 11.56
C VAL A 84 12.65 2.27 10.81
N PHE A 85 13.68 3.01 10.39
CA PHE A 85 14.83 2.44 9.68
C PHE A 85 15.63 1.48 10.57
N CYS A 86 16.01 1.93 11.76
CA CYS A 86 16.75 1.12 12.73
C CYS A 86 15.90 -0.05 13.24
N LYS A 87 14.60 0.18 13.48
CA LYS A 87 13.67 -0.90 13.85
C LYS A 87 13.60 -2.00 12.79
N ASN A 88 13.51 -1.63 11.51
CA ASN A 88 13.47 -2.61 10.41
C ASN A 88 14.80 -3.35 10.23
N ASN A 89 15.92 -2.75 10.63
CA ASN A 89 17.23 -3.39 10.62
C ASN A 89 17.46 -4.31 11.83
N GLY A 90 16.49 -4.42 12.74
CA GLY A 90 16.60 -5.28 13.93
C GLY A 90 17.46 -4.68 15.06
N GLU A 91 17.64 -3.36 15.08
CA GLU A 91 18.34 -2.69 16.17
C GLU A 91 17.59 -2.83 17.51
N GLU A 92 18.30 -2.64 18.62
CA GLU A 92 17.71 -2.71 19.96
C GLU A 92 16.61 -1.65 20.16
N GLU A 93 15.55 -2.00 20.91
CA GLU A 93 14.44 -1.10 21.23
C GLU A 93 14.87 0.17 21.94
N THR A 94 15.84 0.08 22.85
CA THR A 94 16.38 1.27 23.51
C THR A 94 17.13 2.17 22.54
N TYR A 95 17.64 1.64 21.42
CA TYR A 95 18.39 2.41 20.43
C TYR A 95 17.48 3.07 19.40
N TYR A 96 16.58 2.32 18.75
CA TYR A 96 15.73 2.88 17.71
C TYR A 96 14.69 3.89 18.26
N ARG A 97 14.39 3.87 19.57
CA ARG A 97 13.54 4.87 20.22
C ARG A 97 14.26 6.18 20.62
N LYS A 98 15.59 6.22 20.62
CA LYS A 98 16.36 7.44 20.98
C LYS A 98 16.36 8.50 19.88
N HIS A 99 15.95 8.16 18.67
CA HIS A 99 16.02 9.06 17.53
C HIS A 99 14.89 8.80 16.52
N LEU A 100 14.69 9.75 15.61
CA LEU A 100 13.73 9.65 14.52
C LEU A 100 14.47 9.44 13.19
N LEU A 101 13.75 8.92 12.19
CA LEU A 101 14.31 8.74 10.85
C LEU A 101 14.58 10.10 10.17
N LYS A 102 13.58 10.98 10.18
CA LYS A 102 13.63 12.33 9.59
C LYS A 102 13.07 13.36 10.56
N ASP A 103 13.57 14.58 10.47
CA ASP A 103 13.05 15.74 11.22
C ASP A 103 11.86 16.40 10.50
N ILE A 104 11.25 17.41 11.13
CA ILE A 104 10.15 18.20 10.56
C ILE A 104 10.51 18.89 9.24
N GLU A 105 11.77 19.29 9.04
CA GLU A 105 12.25 19.82 7.75
C GLU A 105 12.54 18.73 6.70
N GLY A 106 12.35 17.44 7.03
CA GLY A 106 12.57 16.31 6.12
C GLY A 106 14.02 15.81 6.01
N ARG A 107 14.94 16.45 6.74
CA ARG A 107 16.36 16.08 6.88
C ARG A 107 16.52 14.76 7.64
N VAL A 108 17.49 13.93 7.27
CA VAL A 108 17.74 12.65 7.94
C VAL A 108 18.40 12.86 9.30
N ARG A 109 17.77 12.33 10.35
CA ARG A 109 18.26 12.41 11.73
C ARG A 109 18.84 11.08 12.24
N CYS A 110 18.49 9.97 11.59
CA CYS A 110 19.01 8.65 11.97
C CYS A 110 20.54 8.58 11.78
N PRO A 111 21.33 8.33 12.84
CA PRO A 111 22.80 8.34 12.76
C PRO A 111 23.35 7.26 11.83
N VAL A 112 22.71 6.08 11.81
CA VAL A 112 23.09 4.97 10.91
C VAL A 112 22.91 5.38 9.45
N LEU A 113 21.74 5.94 9.11
CA LEU A 113 21.47 6.36 7.74
C LEU A 113 22.35 7.56 7.35
N ARG A 114 22.62 8.50 8.26
CA ARG A 114 23.51 9.65 8.01
C ARG A 114 24.94 9.24 7.67
N ALA A 115 25.47 8.20 8.32
CA ALA A 115 26.81 7.67 8.05
C ALA A 115 26.88 6.92 6.71
N TYR A 116 25.74 6.48 6.18
CA TYR A 116 25.68 5.81 4.89
C TYR A 116 25.84 6.81 3.74
N THR A 117 26.81 6.53 2.86
CA THR A 117 27.02 7.29 1.63
C THR A 117 26.41 6.52 0.46
N CYS A 118 25.48 7.14 -0.26
CA CYS A 118 24.84 6.52 -1.41
C CYS A 118 25.89 6.22 -2.51
N PRO A 119 26.08 4.97 -2.96
CA PRO A 119 27.07 4.62 -3.96
C PRO A 119 26.73 5.12 -5.37
N ILE A 120 25.46 5.50 -5.62
CA ILE A 120 25.00 5.98 -6.93
C ILE A 120 25.22 7.49 -7.09
N CYS A 121 24.89 8.27 -6.05
CA CYS A 121 24.89 9.73 -6.15
C CYS A 121 25.84 10.44 -5.18
N GLY A 122 26.46 9.71 -4.25
CA GLY A 122 27.40 10.25 -3.27
C GLY A 122 26.76 10.99 -2.08
N ALA A 123 25.44 11.11 -2.01
CA ALA A 123 24.78 11.82 -0.91
C ALA A 123 24.96 11.08 0.44
N CYS A 124 25.19 11.86 1.50
CA CYS A 124 25.35 11.40 2.89
C CYS A 124 24.81 12.46 3.86
N GLY A 125 24.87 12.21 5.17
CA GLY A 125 24.41 13.16 6.19
C GLY A 125 22.91 13.47 6.10
N ASP A 126 22.57 14.76 5.99
CA ASP A 126 21.19 15.26 5.98
C ASP A 126 20.37 14.72 4.78
N ASP A 127 21.05 14.47 3.65
CA ASP A 127 20.47 14.00 2.38
C ASP A 127 20.68 12.49 2.16
N ALA A 128 21.16 11.77 3.17
CA ALA A 128 21.44 10.36 3.06
C ALA A 128 20.18 9.54 2.72
N HIS A 129 20.37 8.51 1.92
CA HIS A 129 19.29 7.61 1.52
C HIS A 129 19.85 6.27 1.06
N THR A 130 19.01 5.23 1.11
CA THR A 130 19.36 3.91 0.58
C THR A 130 19.34 3.91 -0.95
N VAL A 131 20.04 2.96 -1.57
CA VAL A 131 20.10 2.79 -3.03
C VAL A 131 18.72 2.82 -3.69
N LYS A 132 17.74 2.14 -3.08
CA LYS A 132 16.34 2.07 -3.55
C LYS A 132 15.67 3.43 -3.65
N HIS A 133 16.06 4.37 -2.79
CA HIS A 133 15.48 5.71 -2.71
C HIS A 133 16.38 6.77 -3.36
N CYS A 134 17.37 6.33 -4.15
CA CYS A 134 18.24 7.25 -4.84
C CYS A 134 17.49 7.97 -5.98
N PRO A 135 17.51 9.32 -6.02
CA PRO A 135 16.90 10.08 -7.11
C PRO A 135 17.63 9.88 -8.45
N LYS A 136 18.89 9.43 -8.43
CA LYS A 136 19.63 9.05 -9.63
C LYS A 136 19.63 7.54 -9.88
N GLY A 137 18.91 6.78 -9.04
CA GLY A 137 18.86 5.32 -9.13
C GLY A 137 17.85 4.81 -10.15
N PRO A 138 17.97 3.55 -10.58
CA PRO A 138 17.07 2.93 -11.56
C PRO A 138 15.63 2.76 -11.05
N TYR A 139 15.43 2.86 -9.72
CA TYR A 139 14.13 2.78 -9.07
C TYR A 139 13.48 4.15 -8.83
N ASN A 140 14.06 5.23 -9.36
CA ASN A 140 13.52 6.57 -9.18
C ASN A 140 12.09 6.63 -9.79
N PRO A 141 11.03 6.92 -9.01
CA PRO A 141 9.67 7.05 -9.53
C PRO A 141 9.51 8.24 -10.50
N ASN A 142 10.39 9.25 -10.43
CA ASN A 142 10.43 10.36 -11.38
C ASN A 142 11.15 10.00 -12.68
N SER A 143 11.91 8.90 -12.70
CA SER A 143 12.33 8.31 -13.98
C SER A 143 11.12 7.57 -14.54
N ILE A 144 10.38 8.25 -15.42
CA ILE A 144 9.29 7.61 -16.15
C ILE A 144 9.95 6.51 -16.97
N SER A 145 9.81 5.26 -16.53
CA SER A 145 10.21 4.10 -17.33
C SER A 145 9.62 4.28 -18.73
N THR A 146 10.41 4.00 -19.78
CA THR A 146 9.95 4.08 -21.18
C THR A 146 8.61 3.36 -21.36
N ALA A 147 8.40 2.23 -20.68
CA ALA A 147 7.13 1.50 -20.66
C ALA A 147 5.93 2.33 -20.16
N ASN A 148 6.12 3.13 -19.11
CA ASN A 148 5.09 4.01 -18.56
C ASN A 148 4.89 5.27 -19.42
N ALA A 149 5.95 5.79 -20.06
CA ALA A 149 5.83 6.89 -21.01
C ALA A 149 4.91 6.51 -22.19
N PHE A 150 5.05 5.30 -22.75
CA PHE A 150 4.17 4.84 -23.83
C PHE A 150 2.70 4.72 -23.44
N LYS A 151 2.38 4.57 -22.14
CA LYS A 151 0.99 4.57 -21.66
C LYS A 151 0.39 5.97 -21.65
N LEU A 152 1.19 7.01 -21.42
CA LEU A 152 0.76 8.40 -21.47
C LEU A 152 0.49 8.91 -22.90
N LEU A 153 1.02 8.25 -23.92
CA LEU A 153 0.77 8.58 -25.34
C LEU A 153 -0.51 7.93 -25.92
N ARG A 154 -1.31 7.25 -25.09
CA ARG A 154 -2.56 6.59 -25.51
C ARG A 154 -3.75 7.27 -24.85
N ASN A 155 -4.79 7.54 -25.62
CA ASN A 155 -6.07 7.99 -25.08
C ASN A 155 -6.84 6.82 -24.43
N ALA A 156 -7.98 7.10 -23.79
CA ALA A 156 -8.79 6.10 -23.07
C ALA A 156 -9.27 4.92 -23.95
N THR A 157 -9.22 5.05 -25.29
CA THR A 157 -9.53 3.99 -26.25
C THR A 157 -8.29 3.27 -26.80
N GLY A 158 -7.11 3.52 -26.24
CA GLY A 158 -5.86 2.85 -26.60
C GLY A 158 -5.22 3.34 -27.91
N LYS A 159 -5.79 4.34 -28.58
CA LYS A 159 -5.23 4.90 -29.81
C LYS A 159 -4.01 5.75 -29.47
N ARG A 160 -2.91 5.49 -30.17
CA ARG A 160 -1.69 6.31 -30.06
C ARG A 160 -1.98 7.67 -30.67
N GLN A 161 -1.78 8.74 -29.92
CA GLN A 161 -1.83 10.09 -30.48
C GLN A 161 -0.57 10.27 -31.33
N SER A 162 -0.71 10.35 -32.66
CA SER A 162 0.37 10.83 -33.52
C SER A 162 0.47 12.35 -33.37
N LYS A 163 1.70 12.86 -33.36
CA LYS A 163 1.96 14.29 -33.58
C LYS A 163 1.52 14.70 -34.97
#